data_AF-A0A1W9H165-F1
#
_entry.id   AF-A0A1W9H165-F1
#
_cell.length_a   1.000
_cell.length_b   1.000
_cell.length_c   1.000
_cell.angle_alpha   90.00
_cell.angle_beta   90.00
_cell.angle_gamma   90.00
#
_symmetry.space_group_name_H-M   'P 1'
#
loop_
_entity.id
_entity.type
_entity.pdbx_description
1 polymer ?
#
loop_
_entity_poly.entity_id
_entity_poly.type
_entity_poly.pdbx_seq_one_letter_code
_entity_poly.pdbx_strand_id
1 'polypeptide(L)'
;MISGHDTNVANLGGLLDLHWHVQGFAPDDPSPGGAIVLERLRDARGGRYVRAYYRSQTLEGVRAASEAVVRQPLPLPGCRARGVAGLCEAKVFADLLRARIEG
;
A
#
# COMPACT_ATOMS: atom_id res chain seq x y z
N MET A 1 -12.07 7.76 2.66
CA MET A 1 -11.65 6.42 3.14
C MET A 1 -12.66 5.42 2.62
N ILE A 2 -12.22 4.26 2.13
CA ILE A 2 -13.10 3.15 1.71
C ILE A 2 -13.01 2.09 2.81
N SER A 3 -14.14 1.67 3.35
CA SER A 3 -14.22 0.56 4.31
C SER A 3 -14.66 -0.69 3.57
N GLY A 4 -13.94 -1.78 3.75
CA GLY A 4 -14.20 -3.06 3.08
C GLY A 4 -13.78 -4.23 3.95
N HIS A 5 -13.64 -5.39 3.33
CA HIS A 5 -13.22 -6.63 3.98
C HIS A 5 -11.76 -6.95 3.67
N ASP A 6 -11.18 -7.86 4.45
CA ASP A 6 -9.87 -8.48 4.19
C ASP A 6 -9.69 -8.92 2.73
N THR A 7 -10.72 -9.52 2.12
CA THR A 7 -10.74 -10.00 0.74
C THR A 7 -10.52 -8.85 -0.24
N ASN A 8 -11.05 -7.65 0.04
CA ASN A 8 -10.82 -6.49 -0.82
C ASN A 8 -9.37 -6.00 -0.73
N VAL A 9 -8.77 -6.05 0.47
CA VAL A 9 -7.37 -5.68 0.69
C VAL A 9 -6.44 -6.69 0.01
N ALA A 10 -6.70 -7.99 0.17
CA ALA A 10 -5.96 -9.06 -0.48
C ALA A 10 -6.03 -8.95 -2.01
N ASN A 11 -7.23 -8.73 -2.56
CA ASN A 11 -7.41 -8.55 -4.01
C ASN A 11 -6.66 -7.32 -4.54
N LEU A 12 -6.70 -6.19 -3.83
CA LEU A 12 -5.93 -5.00 -4.21
C LEU A 12 -4.42 -5.23 -4.12
N GLY A 13 -3.98 -5.96 -3.08
CA GLY A 13 -2.59 -6.38 -2.91
C GLY A 13 -2.11 -7.22 -4.08
N GLY A 14 -2.86 -8.25 -4.47
CA GLY A 14 -2.55 -9.10 -5.62
C GLY A 14 -2.58 -8.36 -6.95
N LEU A 15 -3.57 -7.49 -7.18
CA LEU A 15 -3.67 -6.67 -8.40
C LEU A 15 -2.43 -5.78 -8.62
N LEU A 16 -1.94 -5.19 -7.53
CA LEU A 16 -0.82 -4.26 -7.53
C LEU A 16 0.54 -4.91 -7.22
N ASP A 17 0.56 -6.24 -7.02
CA ASP A 17 1.75 -7.02 -6.66
C ASP A 17 2.46 -6.43 -5.40
N LEU A 18 1.67 -6.20 -4.35
CA LEU A 18 2.12 -5.60 -3.10
C LEU A 18 2.28 -6.66 -2.03
N HIS A 19 3.40 -6.60 -1.32
CA HIS A 19 3.72 -7.53 -0.23
C HIS A 19 3.98 -6.80 1.09
N TRP A 20 3.47 -7.35 2.19
CA TRP A 20 3.70 -6.82 3.54
C TRP A 20 3.88 -7.93 4.56
N HIS A 21 4.46 -7.56 5.71
CA HIS A 21 4.53 -8.45 6.85
C HIS A 21 4.49 -7.65 8.15
N VAL A 22 3.43 -7.85 8.92
CA VAL A 22 3.23 -7.22 10.22
C VAL A 22 3.47 -8.27 11.30
N GLN A 23 4.22 -7.89 12.34
CA GLN A 23 4.56 -8.81 13.43
C GLN A 23 3.30 -9.44 14.05
N GLY A 24 3.31 -10.78 14.09
CA GLY A 24 2.21 -11.59 14.62
C GLY A 24 1.16 -12.02 13.59
N PHE A 25 1.24 -11.56 12.34
CA PHE A 25 0.41 -12.01 11.22
C PHE A 25 1.26 -12.79 10.21
N ALA A 26 0.62 -13.58 9.33
CA ALA A 26 1.33 -14.22 8.21
C ALA A 26 1.76 -13.15 7.17
N PRO A 27 2.76 -13.43 6.32
CA PRO A 27 3.04 -12.58 5.15
C PRO A 27 1.78 -12.38 4.31
N ASP A 28 1.57 -11.15 3.84
CA ASP A 28 0.44 -10.72 2.99
C ASP A 28 -0.96 -10.89 3.61
N ASP A 29 -1.04 -11.12 4.92
CA ASP A 29 -2.30 -11.28 5.65
C ASP A 29 -2.91 -9.90 6.01
N PRO A 30 -4.14 -9.59 5.56
CA PRO A 30 -4.82 -8.35 5.93
C PRO A 30 -5.21 -8.34 7.43
N SER A 31 -4.43 -7.62 8.23
CA SER A 31 -4.77 -7.38 9.64
C SER A 31 -6.11 -6.65 9.85
N PRO A 32 -6.84 -6.91 10.96
CA PRO A 32 -8.01 -6.14 11.34
C PRO A 32 -7.72 -4.63 11.45
N GLY A 33 -8.54 -3.80 10.81
CA GLY A 33 -8.33 -2.35 10.76
C GLY A 33 -7.10 -1.89 9.96
N GLY A 34 -6.39 -2.83 9.32
CA GLY A 34 -5.28 -2.56 8.42
C GLY A 34 -5.75 -1.95 7.10
N ALA A 35 -4.87 -1.23 6.43
CA ALA A 35 -5.18 -0.58 5.17
C ALA A 35 -3.95 -0.47 4.24
N ILE A 36 -4.16 -0.77 2.97
CA ILE A 36 -3.30 -0.25 1.90
C ILE A 36 -3.62 1.23 1.74
N VAL A 37 -2.62 2.09 1.90
CA VAL A 37 -2.77 3.53 1.73
C VAL A 37 -2.01 3.98 0.48
N LEU A 38 -2.75 4.60 -0.45
CA LEU A 38 -2.21 5.25 -1.63
C LEU A 38 -2.14 6.76 -1.39
N GLU A 39 -0.95 7.33 -1.44
CA GLU A 39 -0.74 8.78 -1.31
C GLU A 39 -0.39 9.39 -2.66
N ARG A 40 -1.11 10.44 -3.04
CA ARG A 40 -0.74 11.30 -4.19
C ARG A 40 0.14 12.45 -3.71
N LEU A 41 1.34 12.54 -4.24
CA LEU A 41 2.33 13.55 -3.91
C LEU A 41 2.49 14.54 -5.08
N ARG A 42 2.92 15.76 -4.77
CA ARG A 42 3.31 16.76 -5.76
C ARG A 42 4.64 17.38 -5.37
N ASP A 43 5.58 17.47 -6.30
CA ASP A 43 6.84 18.18 -6.07
C ASP A 43 6.73 19.69 -6.37
N ALA A 44 7.76 20.45 -6.01
CA ALA A 44 7.80 21.90 -6.23
C ALA A 44 7.79 22.30 -7.72
N ARG A 45 8.16 21.38 -8.62
CA ARG A 45 8.17 21.61 -10.08
C ARG A 45 6.84 21.20 -10.73
N GLY A 46 5.89 20.72 -9.93
CA GLY A 46 4.57 20.29 -10.39
C GLY A 46 4.46 18.82 -10.79
N GLY A 47 5.54 18.04 -10.67
CA GLY A 47 5.53 16.59 -10.87
C GLY A 47 4.58 15.90 -9.90
N ARG A 48 3.82 14.92 -10.37
CA ARG A 48 2.82 14.18 -9.58
C ARG A 48 3.25 12.74 -9.42
N TYR A 49 3.17 12.24 -8.19
CA TYR A 49 3.65 10.91 -7.84
C TYR A 49 2.63 10.16 -7.00
N VAL A 50 2.76 8.84 -6.96
CA VAL A 50 2.00 7.93 -6.10
C VAL A 50 2.99 7.07 -5.33
N ARG A 51 2.74 6.86 -4.03
CA ARG A 51 3.41 5.83 -3.22
C ARG A 51 2.38 5.05 -2.42
N ALA A 52 2.73 3.84 -2.04
CA ALA A 52 1.90 2.97 -1.21
C ALA A 52 2.58 2.60 0.11
N TYR A 53 1.80 2.37 1.15
CA TYR A 53 2.24 1.71 2.38
C TYR A 53 1.10 0.90 2.99
N TYR A 54 1.44 -0.14 3.74
CA TYR A 54 0.50 -0.86 4.59
C TYR A 54 0.52 -0.23 5.98
N ARG A 55 -0.66 0.21 6.46
CA ARG A 55 -0.86 0.71 7.81
C ARG A 55 -1.57 -0.37 8.61
N SER A 56 -1.04 -0.70 9.77
CA SER A 56 -1.63 -1.74 10.64
C SER A 56 -1.14 -1.60 12.08
N GLN A 57 -1.72 -2.38 12.99
CA GLN A 57 -1.18 -2.63 14.33
C GLN A 57 -0.60 -4.04 14.37
N THR A 58 0.40 -4.30 15.20
CA THR A 58 0.85 -5.68 15.45
C THR A 58 -0.26 -6.49 16.13
N LEU A 59 -0.19 -7.82 16.05
CA LEU A 59 -1.19 -8.68 16.73
C LEU A 59 -1.26 -8.39 18.25
N GLU A 60 -0.09 -8.16 18.87
CA GLU A 60 0.00 -7.74 20.27
C GLU A 60 -0.62 -6.35 20.47
N GLY A 61 -0.37 -5.40 19.57
CA GLY A 61 -0.95 -4.05 19.62
C GLY A 61 -2.48 -4.08 19.60
N VAL A 62 -3.08 -4.93 18.76
CA VAL A 62 -4.53 -5.16 18.75
C VAL A 62 -5.00 -5.73 20.09
N ARG A 63 -4.32 -6.77 20.60
CA ARG A 63 -4.67 -7.41 21.88
C ARG A 63 -4.60 -6.45 23.06
N ALA A 64 -3.63 -5.54 23.05
CA ALA A 64 -3.42 -4.56 24.11
C ALA A 64 -4.26 -3.28 23.95
N ALA A 65 -5.11 -3.19 22.91
CA ALA A 65 -5.83 -1.97 22.55
C ALA A 65 -4.91 -0.73 22.45
N SER A 66 -3.70 -0.94 21.91
CA SER A 66 -2.72 0.13 21.71
C SER A 66 -3.19 1.12 20.64
N GLU A 67 -2.64 2.32 20.62
CA GLU A 67 -2.80 3.27 19.50
C GLU A 67 -1.63 3.19 18.51
N ALA A 68 -0.58 2.42 18.84
CA ALA A 68 0.62 2.32 18.02
C ALA A 68 0.30 1.64 16.69
N VAL A 69 0.78 2.26 15.60
CA VAL A 69 0.64 1.73 14.24
C VAL A 69 1.99 1.57 13.56
N VAL A 70 2.12 0.47 12.84
CA VAL A 70 3.20 0.20 11.91
C VAL A 70 2.81 0.76 10.54
N ARG A 71 3.78 1.37 9.87
CA ARG A 71 3.68 1.76 8.45
C ARG A 71 4.80 1.08 7.69
N GLN A 72 4.44 0.07 6.89
CA GLN A 72 5.39 -0.62 6.03
C GLN A 72 5.28 -0.05 4.61
N PRO A 73 6.35 0.54 4.05
CA PRO A 73 6.36 0.94 2.64
C PRO A 73 6.03 -0.25 1.74
N LEU A 74 5.19 -0.03 0.73
CA LEU A 74 4.87 -1.03 -0.28
C LEU A 74 5.49 -0.58 -1.61
N PRO A 75 6.64 -1.15 -2.01
CA PRO A 75 7.23 -0.84 -3.30
C PRO A 75 6.28 -1.26 -4.42
N LEU A 76 5.83 -0.30 -5.23
CA LEU A 76 5.08 -0.59 -6.45
C LEU A 76 6.04 -1.15 -7.51
N PRO A 77 5.87 -2.40 -7.97
CA PRO A 77 6.78 -3.00 -8.94
C PRO A 77 6.82 -2.21 -10.25
N GLY A 78 8.02 -2.09 -10.83
CA GLY A 78 8.25 -1.26 -12.02
C GLY A 78 8.28 0.25 -11.76
N CYS A 79 8.08 0.71 -10.53
CA CYS A 79 8.13 2.14 -10.19
C CYS A 79 9.42 2.56 -9.49
N ARG A 80 10.07 3.56 -10.08
CA ARG A 80 11.16 4.31 -9.47
C ARG A 80 11.13 5.74 -9.99
N ALA A 81 11.11 6.70 -9.09
CA ALA A 81 11.20 8.11 -9.44
C ALA A 81 12.06 8.82 -8.40
N ARG A 82 12.83 9.83 -8.83
CA ARG A 82 13.63 10.68 -7.92
C ARG A 82 14.61 9.90 -7.02
N GLY A 83 15.08 8.73 -7.45
CA GLY A 83 15.94 7.84 -6.66
C GLY A 83 15.22 7.02 -5.57
N VAL A 84 13.89 7.12 -5.48
CA VAL A 84 13.07 6.39 -4.50
C VAL A 84 12.42 5.18 -5.16
N ALA A 85 12.71 3.98 -4.65
CA ALA A 85 12.05 2.75 -5.07
C ALA A 85 10.60 2.73 -4.60
N GLY A 86 9.67 2.33 -5.48
CA GLY A 86 8.24 2.30 -5.17
C GLY A 86 7.53 3.65 -5.29
N LEU A 87 8.24 4.73 -5.65
CA LEU A 87 7.62 6.01 -6.02
C LEU A 87 7.27 5.98 -7.52
N CYS A 88 5.98 5.94 -7.85
CA CYS A 88 5.50 6.00 -9.22
C CYS A 88 5.24 7.43 -9.66
N GLU A 89 5.54 7.77 -10.91
CA GLU A 89 4.87 8.90 -11.54
C GLU A 89 3.37 8.61 -11.66
N ALA A 90 2.52 9.61 -11.44
CA ALA A 90 1.07 9.40 -11.39
C ALA A 90 0.50 8.84 -12.70
N LYS A 91 1.09 9.21 -13.85
CA LYS A 91 0.70 8.66 -15.16
C LYS A 91 1.06 7.18 -15.26
N VAL A 92 2.29 6.81 -14.90
CA VAL A 92 2.77 5.42 -14.93
C VAL A 92 1.91 4.54 -14.02
N PHE A 93 1.57 5.01 -12.82
CA PHE A 93 0.67 4.29 -11.92
C PHE A 93 -0.72 4.06 -12.53
N ALA A 94 -1.30 5.06 -13.17
CA ALA A 94 -2.61 4.93 -13.82
C ALA A 94 -2.59 3.95 -15.00
N ASP A 95 -1.52 3.98 -15.80
CA ASP A 95 -1.35 3.07 -16.93
C ASP A 95 -1.16 1.62 -16.45
N LEU A 96 -0.35 1.39 -15.40
CA LEU A 96 -0.20 0.09 -14.75
C LEU A 96 -1.54 -0.43 -14.21
N LEU A 97 -2.29 0.41 -13.50
CA LEU A 97 -3.58 0.01 -12.91
C LEU A 97 -4.59 -0.39 -13.98
N ARG A 98 -4.69 0.35 -15.09
CA ARG A 98 -5.58 -0.01 -16.22
C ARG A 98 -5.20 -1.35 -16.83
N ALA A 99 -3.91 -1.54 -17.13
CA ALA A 99 -3.41 -2.79 -17.72
C ALA A 99 -3.70 -4.03 -16.86
N ARG A 100 -3.79 -3.87 -15.53
CA ARG A 100 -4.07 -4.95 -14.58
C ARG A 100 -5.55 -5.21 -14.35
N ILE A 101 -6.42 -4.23 -14.62
CA ILE A 101 -7.88 -4.37 -14.50
C ILE A 101 -8.49 -4.94 -15.78
N GLU A 102 -7.92 -4.60 -16.94
CA GLU A 102 -8.46 -4.95 -18.26
C GLU A 102 -7.88 -6.25 -18.85
N GLY A 103 -6.86 -6.84 -18.20
CA GLY A 103 -6.22 -8.10 -18.60
C GLY A 103 -6.72 -9.30 -17.81
#